data_AF-A0A6G3Z4L4-F1
#
_entry.id   AF-A0A6G3Z4L4-F1
#
_cell.length_a   1.000
_cell.length_b   1.000
_cell.length_c   1.000
_cell.angle_alpha   90.00
_cell.angle_beta   90.00
_cell.angle_gamma   90.00
#
_symmetry.space_group_name_H-M   'P 1'
#
loop_
_entity.id
_entity.type
_entity.pdbx_description
1 polymer ?
#
loop_
_entity_poly.entity_id
_entity_poly.type
_entity_poly.pdbx_seq_one_letter_code
_entity_poly.pdbx_strand_id
1 'polypeptide(L)'
;MHRTILFLSRFFLSLWLVLIISFLALLLFNAPNVPANTPFASASIRTQNNAIIYLPNRIFNCTETAQQFQCQADIQQDVLELSLTKGNNDSYDLQNCEAQYGGQPVSCQNTGETFAPILSKTYEVTALDLSPQQLQAVQRKYQGINTLMQLGEVRLFQISVGLSLVAGIATAFFTWLHPRLFLSKVFASVAAGFGIHQLVLYGLGQVRYDAVNAYGLTPGAWDGVVVSTAIATGIITSLATALLLWQKLNRPTQILVRIMSSVGIFTLCWLSFNYSFIFGLDTFGSFLPLESIVTGLAAAVSVVFAVAAAILLWSHTHQSLKKFMSLGSGFGAVALTSYLLIYLLLGLGYAD
;
A
#
# COMPACT_ATOMS: atom_id res chain seq x y z
N MET A 1 -25.99 2.83 29.52
CA MET A 1 -25.76 3.02 28.07
C MET A 1 -24.36 3.55 27.74
N HIS A 2 -23.88 4.64 28.37
CA HIS A 2 -22.58 5.24 28.05
C HIS A 2 -21.36 4.30 28.27
N ARG A 3 -21.35 3.51 29.35
CA ARG A 3 -20.27 2.54 29.64
C ARG A 3 -20.18 1.41 28.60
N THR A 4 -21.32 0.89 28.14
CA THR A 4 -21.39 -0.18 27.14
C THR A 4 -20.90 0.29 25.77
N ILE A 5 -21.27 1.50 25.37
CA ILE A 5 -20.83 2.11 24.10
C ILE A 5 -19.31 2.35 24.12
N LEU A 6 -18.77 2.82 25.25
CA LEU A 6 -17.35 3.07 25.41
C LEU A 6 -16.52 1.78 25.50
N PHE A 7 -17.08 0.71 26.07
CA PHE A 7 -16.48 -0.62 26.04
C PHE A 7 -16.41 -1.15 24.60
N LEU A 8 -17.53 -1.13 23.88
CA LEU A 8 -17.60 -1.59 22.49
C LEU A 8 -16.64 -0.81 21.58
N SER A 9 -16.57 0.52 21.70
CA SER A 9 -15.67 1.32 20.86
C SER A 9 -14.20 0.96 21.07
N ARG A 10 -13.78 0.78 22.32
CA ARG A 10 -12.41 0.37 22.67
C ARG A 10 -12.12 -1.05 22.23
N PHE A 11 -13.10 -1.96 22.40
CA PHE A 11 -12.99 -3.34 21.95
C PHE A 11 -12.79 -3.42 20.43
N PHE A 12 -13.64 -2.77 19.64
CA PHE A 12 -13.51 -2.79 18.18
C PHE A 12 -12.21 -2.14 17.68
N LEU A 13 -11.79 -1.04 18.30
CA LEU A 13 -10.51 -0.40 17.95
C LEU A 13 -9.32 -1.31 18.30
N SER A 14 -9.36 -2.00 19.45
CA SER A 14 -8.31 -2.94 19.86
C SER A 14 -8.31 -4.18 18.96
N LEU A 15 -9.47 -4.72 18.62
CA LEU A 15 -9.60 -5.85 17.69
C LEU A 15 -9.03 -5.48 16.31
N TRP A 16 -9.38 -4.29 15.80
CA TRP A 16 -8.82 -3.79 14.54
C TRP A 16 -7.29 -3.66 14.62
N LEU A 17 -6.74 -3.12 15.70
CA LEU A 17 -5.29 -3.04 15.93
C LEU A 17 -4.64 -4.43 15.92
N VAL A 18 -5.24 -5.42 16.58
CA VAL A 18 -4.73 -6.80 16.57
C VAL A 18 -4.75 -7.38 15.15
N LEU A 19 -5.83 -7.17 14.40
CA LEU A 19 -5.97 -7.66 13.03
C LEU A 19 -4.95 -7.03 12.08
N ILE A 20 -4.80 -5.69 12.10
CA ILE A 20 -3.85 -5.00 11.23
C ILE A 20 -2.41 -5.36 11.60
N ILE A 21 -2.06 -5.45 12.88
CA ILE A 21 -0.71 -5.84 13.30
C ILE A 21 -0.42 -7.29 12.91
N SER A 22 -1.37 -8.20 13.09
CA SER A 22 -1.21 -9.60 12.68
C SER A 22 -1.05 -9.73 11.17
N PHE A 23 -1.81 -8.96 10.39
CA PHE A 23 -1.69 -8.92 8.94
C PHE A 23 -0.34 -8.34 8.49
N LEU A 24 0.09 -7.22 9.06
CA LEU A 24 1.39 -6.63 8.79
C LEU A 24 2.55 -7.56 9.16
N ALA A 25 2.46 -8.23 10.32
CA ALA A 25 3.43 -9.24 10.71
C ALA A 25 3.46 -10.39 9.70
N LEU A 26 2.30 -10.90 9.28
CA LEU A 26 2.22 -11.97 8.29
C LEU A 26 2.90 -11.57 6.96
N LEU A 27 2.64 -10.36 6.46
CA LEU A 27 3.27 -9.81 5.26
C LEU A 27 4.79 -9.64 5.45
N LEU A 28 5.22 -8.93 6.49
CA LEU A 28 6.65 -8.66 6.72
C LEU A 28 7.46 -9.93 6.97
N PHE A 29 6.93 -10.88 7.74
CA PHE A 29 7.62 -12.15 8.03
C PHE A 29 7.60 -13.12 6.85
N ASN A 30 6.86 -12.89 5.78
CA ASN A 30 6.83 -13.80 4.63
C ASN A 30 7.08 -13.06 3.31
N ALA A 31 7.57 -11.84 3.39
CA ALA A 31 7.69 -10.97 2.25
C ALA A 31 8.71 -11.54 1.25
N PRO A 32 8.32 -11.62 -0.04
CA PRO A 32 9.22 -12.02 -1.12
C PRO A 32 10.50 -11.20 -1.11
N ASN A 33 10.40 -9.88 -0.96
CA ASN A 33 11.51 -8.96 -1.27
C ASN A 33 12.26 -8.39 -0.06
N VAL A 34 12.24 -9.07 1.10
CA VAL A 34 13.02 -8.60 2.26
C VAL A 34 14.49 -9.00 2.08
N PRO A 35 15.42 -8.05 1.93
CA PRO A 35 16.79 -8.36 1.56
C PRO A 35 17.51 -9.15 2.66
N ALA A 36 18.10 -10.27 2.29
CA ALA A 36 18.99 -11.08 3.12
C ALA A 36 20.33 -11.37 2.42
N ASN A 37 20.91 -10.35 1.74
CA ASN A 37 22.04 -10.46 0.80
C ASN A 37 21.72 -11.14 -0.54
N THR A 38 20.44 -11.36 -0.84
CA THR A 38 20.01 -11.99 -2.11
C THR A 38 19.83 -10.96 -3.22
N PRO A 39 20.27 -11.25 -4.47
CA PRO A 39 20.15 -10.32 -5.60
C PRO A 39 18.83 -10.48 -6.39
N PHE A 40 17.90 -11.33 -5.92
CA PHE A 40 16.63 -11.60 -6.59
C PHE A 40 15.42 -11.48 -5.65
N ALA A 41 14.25 -11.30 -6.24
CA ALA A 41 12.97 -11.06 -5.56
C ALA A 41 12.42 -12.34 -4.92
N SER A 42 12.24 -13.38 -5.73
CA SER A 42 11.70 -14.65 -5.23
C SER A 42 12.21 -15.84 -6.03
N ALA A 43 12.20 -17.00 -5.39
CA ALA A 43 12.42 -18.28 -6.05
C ALA A 43 11.22 -19.18 -5.82
N SER A 44 10.84 -19.98 -6.80
CA SER A 44 9.76 -20.95 -6.68
C SER A 44 10.16 -22.31 -7.26
N ILE A 45 9.52 -23.37 -6.77
CA ILE A 45 9.68 -24.73 -7.28
C ILE A 45 8.40 -25.07 -8.05
N ARG A 46 8.53 -25.37 -9.34
CA ARG A 46 7.43 -25.94 -10.12
C ARG A 46 7.51 -27.45 -10.11
N THR A 47 6.44 -28.06 -9.60
CA THR A 47 6.29 -29.52 -9.51
C THR A 47 5.82 -30.12 -10.83
N GLN A 48 5.97 -31.44 -10.98
CA GLN A 48 5.48 -32.18 -12.16
C GLN A 48 3.98 -32.03 -12.39
N ASN A 49 3.19 -31.79 -11.33
CA ASN A 49 1.75 -31.55 -11.40
C ASN A 49 1.40 -30.07 -11.68
N ASN A 50 2.37 -29.25 -12.09
CA ASN A 50 2.24 -27.82 -12.34
C ASN A 50 1.82 -26.99 -11.11
N ALA A 51 1.95 -27.54 -9.89
CA ALA A 51 1.81 -26.77 -8.67
C ALA A 51 3.11 -26.01 -8.39
N ILE A 52 2.98 -24.75 -7.98
CA ILE A 52 4.09 -23.85 -7.67
C ILE A 52 4.24 -23.75 -6.14
N ILE A 53 5.46 -23.96 -5.65
CA ILE A 53 5.82 -23.80 -4.24
C ILE A 53 6.77 -22.62 -4.14
N TYR A 54 6.35 -21.57 -3.44
CA TYR A 54 7.15 -20.36 -3.27
C TYR A 54 8.15 -20.53 -2.13
N LEU A 55 9.39 -20.11 -2.39
CA LEU A 55 10.48 -20.08 -1.42
C LEU A 55 10.76 -18.61 -1.04
N PRO A 56 10.81 -18.28 0.25
CA PRO A 56 11.14 -16.93 0.66
C PRO A 56 12.62 -16.65 0.42
N ASN A 57 12.97 -15.50 -0.16
CA ASN A 57 14.36 -15.16 -0.52
C ASN A 57 15.36 -15.31 0.66
N ARG A 58 14.94 -15.01 1.89
CA ARG A 58 15.77 -15.03 3.10
C ARG A 58 16.40 -16.37 3.48
N ILE A 59 15.95 -17.47 2.87
CA ILE A 59 16.56 -18.79 3.12
C ILE A 59 17.83 -18.98 2.30
N PHE A 60 18.03 -18.13 1.28
CA PHE A 60 19.21 -18.17 0.43
C PHE A 60 20.32 -17.33 1.06
N ASN A 61 21.45 -17.97 1.33
CA ASN A 61 22.68 -17.28 1.67
C ASN A 61 23.47 -17.06 0.39
N CYS A 62 23.62 -15.80 -0.02
CA CYS A 62 24.30 -15.45 -1.26
C CYS A 62 25.67 -14.86 -0.99
N THR A 63 26.65 -15.33 -1.75
CA THR A 63 27.99 -14.76 -1.83
C THR A 63 28.19 -14.11 -3.19
N GLU A 64 28.71 -12.90 -3.17
CA GLU A 64 29.00 -12.13 -4.37
C GLU A 64 30.44 -12.40 -4.81
N THR A 65 30.62 -12.78 -6.08
CA THR A 65 31.92 -12.85 -6.74
C THR A 65 32.01 -11.80 -7.84
N ALA A 66 33.17 -11.68 -8.49
CA ALA A 66 33.39 -10.67 -9.53
C ALA A 66 32.39 -10.75 -10.71
N GLN A 67 31.93 -11.95 -11.07
CA GLN A 67 31.10 -12.19 -12.26
C GLN A 67 29.74 -12.84 -11.98
N GLN A 68 29.53 -13.38 -10.77
CA GLN A 68 28.31 -14.12 -10.44
C GLN A 68 27.93 -13.97 -8.97
N PHE A 69 26.64 -14.17 -8.68
CA PHE A 69 26.13 -14.43 -7.34
C PHE A 69 25.90 -15.92 -7.17
N GLN A 70 26.44 -16.48 -6.09
CA GLN A 70 26.22 -17.88 -5.70
C GLN A 70 25.35 -17.90 -4.45
N CYS A 71 24.15 -18.43 -4.59
CA CYS A 71 23.11 -18.45 -3.57
C CYS A 71 22.79 -19.88 -3.16
N GLN A 72 22.84 -20.19 -1.88
CA GLN A 72 22.61 -21.55 -1.39
C GLN A 72 21.47 -21.57 -0.36
N ALA A 73 20.59 -22.56 -0.44
CA ALA A 73 19.52 -22.76 0.52
C ALA A 73 19.33 -24.25 0.84
N ASP A 74 19.16 -24.55 2.13
CA ASP A 74 18.86 -25.91 2.58
C ASP A 74 17.39 -26.24 2.35
N ILE A 75 17.12 -27.18 1.44
CA ILE A 75 15.77 -27.67 1.14
C ILE A 75 15.72 -29.16 1.48
N GLN A 76 15.06 -29.48 2.58
CA GLN A 76 14.99 -30.83 3.16
C GLN A 76 16.36 -31.35 3.60
N GLN A 77 16.95 -32.27 2.84
CA GLN A 77 18.20 -32.97 3.17
C GLN A 77 19.37 -32.54 2.27
N ASP A 78 19.08 -31.81 1.19
CA ASP A 78 20.07 -31.39 0.20
C ASP A 78 20.06 -29.87 0.01
N VAL A 79 21.20 -29.37 -0.47
CA VAL A 79 21.40 -27.95 -0.76
C VAL A 79 20.90 -27.65 -2.16
N LEU A 80 20.08 -26.61 -2.29
CA LEU A 80 19.77 -25.95 -3.56
C LEU A 80 20.75 -24.80 -3.76
N GLU A 81 21.59 -24.92 -4.79
CA GLU A 81 22.52 -23.88 -5.20
C GLU A 81 22.00 -23.19 -6.46
N LEU A 82 22.02 -21.86 -6.47
CA LEU A 82 21.68 -21.02 -7.61
C LEU A 82 22.90 -20.17 -7.95
N SER A 83 23.35 -20.24 -9.20
CA SER A 83 24.39 -19.38 -9.75
C SER A 83 23.76 -18.41 -10.75
N LEU A 84 23.93 -17.12 -10.50
CA LEU A 84 23.32 -16.04 -11.27
C LEU A 84 24.43 -15.15 -11.83
N THR A 85 24.50 -15.00 -13.14
CA THR A 85 25.55 -14.19 -13.78
C THR A 85 25.18 -12.71 -13.73
N LYS A 86 26.16 -11.84 -13.44
CA LYS A 86 25.95 -10.38 -13.46
C LYS A 86 25.90 -9.87 -14.90
N GLY A 87 24.93 -9.01 -15.18
CA GLY A 87 24.81 -8.24 -16.41
C GLY A 87 25.77 -7.06 -16.45
N ASN A 88 25.79 -6.37 -17.60
CA ASN A 88 26.78 -5.34 -17.90
C ASN A 88 26.46 -3.96 -17.31
N ASN A 89 25.19 -3.68 -16.98
CA ASN A 89 24.72 -2.32 -16.69
C ASN A 89 24.48 -2.02 -15.22
N ASP A 90 24.20 -3.01 -14.36
CA ASP A 90 23.98 -2.81 -12.92
C ASP A 90 24.23 -4.11 -12.13
N SER A 91 24.56 -3.98 -10.84
CA SER A 91 24.82 -5.11 -9.93
C SER A 91 23.61 -6.04 -9.71
N TYR A 92 22.42 -5.67 -10.19
CA TYR A 92 21.17 -6.42 -10.05
C TYR A 92 20.52 -6.77 -11.40
N ASP A 93 21.18 -6.47 -12.52
CA ASP A 93 20.79 -7.04 -13.81
C ASP A 93 21.32 -8.48 -13.85
N LEU A 94 20.48 -9.46 -13.55
CA LEU A 94 20.88 -10.86 -13.47
C LEU A 94 20.53 -11.60 -14.76
N GLN A 95 21.54 -12.23 -15.35
CA GLN A 95 21.43 -13.03 -16.58
C GLN A 95 21.85 -14.47 -16.27
N ASN A 96 21.27 -15.43 -17.00
CA ASN A 96 21.56 -16.87 -16.90
C ASN A 96 21.48 -17.43 -15.47
N CYS A 97 20.35 -18.07 -15.15
CA CYS A 97 20.21 -18.81 -13.90
C CYS A 97 20.61 -20.27 -14.12
N GLU A 98 21.63 -20.72 -13.39
CA GLU A 98 21.99 -22.13 -13.27
C GLU A 98 21.63 -22.61 -11.86
N ALA A 99 21.06 -23.81 -11.75
CA ALA A 99 20.68 -24.36 -10.47
C ALA A 99 21.17 -25.80 -10.29
N GLN A 100 21.54 -26.16 -9.07
CA GLN A 100 21.94 -27.52 -8.69
C GLN A 100 21.22 -27.92 -7.40
N TYR A 101 20.74 -29.15 -7.32
CA TYR A 101 20.13 -29.70 -6.11
C TYR A 101 20.81 -31.03 -5.76
N GLY A 102 21.41 -31.12 -4.57
CA GLY A 102 22.18 -32.31 -4.18
C GLY A 102 23.35 -32.62 -5.14
N GLY A 103 23.91 -31.59 -5.78
CA GLY A 103 24.98 -31.72 -6.79
C GLY A 103 24.51 -32.15 -8.20
N GLN A 104 23.21 -32.33 -8.42
CA GLN A 104 22.65 -32.61 -9.75
C GLN A 104 22.15 -31.32 -10.41
N PRO A 105 22.43 -31.10 -11.71
CA PRO A 105 21.92 -29.92 -12.41
C PRO A 105 20.40 -29.98 -12.53
N VAL A 106 19.74 -28.88 -12.17
CA VAL A 106 18.29 -28.69 -12.30
C VAL A 106 18.00 -27.45 -13.14
N SER A 107 16.83 -27.40 -13.77
CA SER A 107 16.49 -26.31 -14.68
C SER A 107 16.05 -25.09 -13.88
N CYS A 108 16.62 -23.92 -14.19
CA CYS A 108 16.23 -22.64 -13.62
C CYS A 108 15.88 -21.65 -14.72
N GLN A 109 14.75 -20.98 -14.59
CA GLN A 109 14.27 -19.98 -15.54
C GLN A 109 13.83 -18.71 -14.84
N ASN A 110 14.05 -17.56 -15.49
CA ASN A 110 13.50 -16.29 -15.06
C ASN A 110 12.02 -16.22 -15.50
N THR A 111 11.11 -16.03 -14.56
CA THR A 111 9.67 -15.99 -14.80
C THR A 111 9.08 -14.59 -14.90
N GLY A 112 9.86 -13.55 -14.62
CA GLY A 112 9.39 -12.17 -14.68
C GLY A 112 10.02 -11.28 -13.63
N GLU A 113 9.46 -10.07 -13.54
CA GLU A 113 9.91 -9.02 -12.64
C GLU A 113 8.78 -8.56 -11.73
N THR A 114 9.10 -8.25 -10.48
CA THR A 114 8.18 -7.61 -9.53
C THR A 114 8.45 -6.11 -9.44
N PHE A 115 7.46 -5.33 -9.00
CA PHE A 115 7.58 -3.87 -8.84
C PHE A 115 8.54 -3.43 -7.72
N ALA A 116 9.15 -4.35 -6.96
CA ALA A 116 10.02 -3.92 -5.87
C ALA A 116 11.26 -3.19 -6.37
N PRO A 117 11.56 -1.99 -5.82
CA PRO A 117 12.49 -1.03 -6.40
C PRO A 117 13.97 -1.44 -6.38
N ILE A 118 14.32 -2.57 -5.76
CA ILE A 118 15.72 -3.03 -5.59
C ILE A 118 15.91 -4.44 -6.15
N LEU A 119 14.91 -5.32 -6.01
CA LEU A 119 14.98 -6.72 -6.40
C LEU A 119 13.75 -7.00 -7.26
N SER A 120 13.94 -7.13 -8.58
CA SER A 120 12.82 -7.35 -9.49
C SER A 120 12.69 -8.81 -9.92
N LYS A 121 13.80 -9.50 -10.21
CA LYS A 121 13.79 -10.81 -10.88
C LYS A 121 13.22 -11.94 -10.04
N THR A 122 12.33 -12.73 -10.65
CA THR A 122 11.75 -13.95 -10.07
C THR A 122 12.26 -15.18 -10.80
N TYR A 123 12.65 -16.20 -10.04
CA TYR A 123 13.18 -17.45 -10.59
C TYR A 123 12.28 -18.63 -10.28
N GLU A 124 12.23 -19.55 -11.22
CA GLU A 124 11.53 -20.81 -11.06
C GLU A 124 12.50 -21.96 -11.35
N VAL A 125 12.58 -22.89 -10.40
CA VAL A 125 13.37 -24.10 -10.49
C VAL A 125 12.43 -25.28 -10.77
N THR A 126 12.79 -26.09 -11.75
CA THR A 126 12.05 -27.28 -12.18
C THR A 126 12.94 -28.52 -12.09
N ALA A 127 12.32 -29.70 -12.12
CA ALA A 127 13.02 -30.99 -12.06
C ALA A 127 13.81 -31.27 -10.77
N LEU A 128 13.39 -30.69 -9.63
CA LEU A 128 13.78 -31.24 -8.34
C LEU A 128 13.06 -32.59 -8.19
N ASP A 129 13.81 -33.68 -8.16
CA ASP A 129 13.31 -35.07 -8.08
C ASP A 129 12.80 -35.41 -6.66
N LEU A 130 12.00 -34.50 -6.11
CA LEU A 130 11.43 -34.56 -4.77
C LEU A 130 10.15 -35.39 -4.78
N SER A 131 10.05 -36.29 -3.80
CA SER A 131 8.81 -37.04 -3.59
C SER A 131 7.65 -36.12 -3.21
N PRO A 132 6.39 -36.51 -3.48
CA PRO A 132 5.21 -35.73 -3.08
C PRO A 132 5.17 -35.41 -1.57
N GLN A 133 5.68 -36.33 -0.73
CA GLN A 133 5.76 -36.13 0.71
C GLN A 133 6.77 -35.04 1.08
N GLN A 134 7.94 -35.00 0.43
CA GLN A 134 8.95 -33.96 0.63
C GLN A 134 8.44 -32.61 0.14
N LEU A 135 7.77 -32.55 -1.02
CA LEU A 135 7.16 -31.33 -1.55
C LEU A 135 6.11 -30.77 -0.58
N GLN A 136 5.25 -31.63 -0.03
CA GLN A 136 4.26 -31.21 0.97
C GLN A 136 4.93 -30.72 2.27
N ALA A 137 6.04 -31.32 2.67
CA ALA A 137 6.82 -30.88 3.83
C ALA A 137 7.48 -29.51 3.59
N VAL A 138 8.03 -29.24 2.40
CA VAL A 138 8.54 -27.91 2.01
C VAL A 138 7.41 -26.88 2.02
N GLN A 139 6.27 -27.22 1.43
CA GLN A 139 5.09 -26.36 1.41
C GLN A 139 4.58 -26.03 2.82
N ARG A 140 4.56 -27.01 3.74
CA ARG A 140 4.19 -26.77 5.15
C ARG A 140 5.22 -25.91 5.87
N LYS A 141 6.52 -26.15 5.65
CA LYS A 141 7.60 -25.34 6.24
C LYS A 141 7.48 -23.86 5.84
N TYR A 142 7.10 -23.60 4.59
CA TYR A 142 6.93 -22.26 4.04
C TYR A 142 5.46 -21.89 3.81
N GLN A 143 4.55 -22.37 4.67
CA GLN A 143 3.11 -22.18 4.48
C GLN A 143 2.71 -20.71 4.42
N GLY A 144 3.38 -19.81 5.15
CA GLY A 144 3.05 -18.38 5.18
C GLY A 144 3.14 -17.73 3.80
N ILE A 145 4.33 -17.75 3.18
CA ILE A 145 4.53 -17.20 1.82
C ILE A 145 3.66 -17.92 0.79
N ASN A 146 3.54 -19.25 0.87
CA ASN A 146 2.71 -20.00 -0.07
C ASN A 146 1.23 -19.61 0.05
N THR A 147 0.71 -19.39 1.26
CA THR A 147 -0.67 -18.94 1.47
C THR A 147 -0.88 -17.53 0.93
N LEU A 148 0.07 -16.62 1.14
CA LEU A 148 -0.01 -15.23 0.65
C LEU A 148 0.05 -15.15 -0.88
N MET A 149 0.96 -15.90 -1.51
CA MET A 149 1.05 -15.96 -2.97
C MET A 149 -0.15 -16.68 -3.59
N GLN A 150 -0.74 -17.69 -2.92
CA GLN A 150 -1.97 -18.35 -3.35
C GLN A 150 -3.22 -17.49 -3.18
N LEU A 151 -3.27 -16.62 -2.16
CA LEU A 151 -4.32 -15.61 -2.05
C LEU A 151 -4.28 -14.70 -3.29
N GLY A 152 -3.08 -14.38 -3.74
CA GLY A 152 -2.84 -13.52 -4.90
C GLY A 152 -3.11 -12.05 -4.57
N GLU A 153 -2.62 -11.19 -5.46
CA GLU A 153 -2.68 -9.74 -5.36
C GLU A 153 -4.10 -9.22 -5.10
N VAL A 154 -5.07 -9.69 -5.89
CA VAL A 154 -6.47 -9.24 -5.82
C VAL A 154 -7.07 -9.46 -4.43
N ARG A 155 -6.87 -10.64 -3.82
CA ARG A 155 -7.42 -10.91 -2.48
C ARG A 155 -6.66 -10.17 -1.38
N LEU A 156 -5.36 -9.97 -1.53
CA LEU A 156 -4.57 -9.14 -0.60
C LEU A 156 -5.04 -7.69 -0.61
N PHE A 157 -5.37 -7.15 -1.80
CA PHE A 157 -6.00 -5.84 -1.91
C PHE A 157 -7.39 -5.80 -1.28
N GLN A 158 -8.23 -6.83 -1.47
CA GLN A 158 -9.54 -6.90 -0.83
C GLN A 158 -9.44 -6.89 0.71
N ILE A 159 -8.53 -7.67 1.29
CA ILE A 159 -8.28 -7.67 2.74
C ILE A 159 -7.83 -6.27 3.18
N SER A 160 -6.96 -5.62 2.39
CA SER A 160 -6.46 -4.28 2.68
C SER A 160 -7.57 -3.22 2.65
N VAL A 161 -8.47 -3.28 1.67
CA VAL A 161 -9.67 -2.43 1.59
C VAL A 161 -10.57 -2.68 2.80
N GLY A 162 -10.85 -3.94 3.12
CA GLY A 162 -11.67 -4.31 4.28
C GLY A 162 -11.12 -3.75 5.60
N LEU A 163 -9.82 -3.93 5.84
CA LEU A 163 -9.15 -3.38 7.02
C LEU A 163 -9.20 -1.85 7.05
N SER A 164 -9.02 -1.19 5.90
CA SER A 164 -9.06 0.27 5.79
C SER A 164 -10.46 0.84 6.06
N LEU A 165 -11.51 0.19 5.56
CA LEU A 165 -12.90 0.56 5.84
C LEU A 165 -13.25 0.43 7.32
N VAL A 166 -12.84 -0.67 7.96
CA VAL A 166 -13.02 -0.86 9.41
C VAL A 166 -12.26 0.21 10.19
N ALA A 167 -11.05 0.59 9.76
CA ALA A 167 -10.29 1.69 10.34
C ALA A 167 -11.07 3.02 10.26
N GLY A 168 -11.65 3.32 9.09
CA GLY A 168 -12.48 4.49 8.86
C GLY A 168 -13.68 4.55 9.79
N ILE A 169 -14.45 3.46 9.89
CA ILE A 169 -15.63 3.39 10.76
C ILE A 169 -15.22 3.55 12.22
N ALA A 170 -14.18 2.84 12.66
CA ALA A 170 -13.71 2.88 14.04
C ALA A 170 -13.21 4.29 14.44
N THR A 171 -12.43 4.94 13.59
CA THR A 171 -11.88 6.29 13.84
C THR A 171 -12.94 7.38 13.77
N ALA A 172 -13.90 7.29 12.84
CA ALA A 172 -15.05 8.18 12.78
C ALA A 172 -15.90 8.07 14.06
N PHE A 173 -16.23 6.84 14.45
CA PHE A 173 -17.01 6.59 15.66
C PHE A 173 -16.29 7.05 16.93
N PHE A 174 -14.99 6.77 17.05
CA PHE A 174 -14.18 7.24 18.17
C PHE A 174 -14.12 8.77 18.23
N THR A 175 -13.91 9.43 17.09
CA THR A 175 -13.90 10.89 16.98
C THR A 175 -15.26 11.48 17.33
N TRP A 176 -16.35 10.81 16.97
CA TRP A 176 -17.71 11.21 17.33
C TRP A 176 -17.95 11.12 18.84
N LEU A 177 -17.42 10.10 19.52
CA LEU A 177 -17.55 9.97 20.97
C LEU A 177 -16.64 10.97 21.73
N HIS A 178 -15.46 11.27 21.19
CA HIS A 178 -14.44 12.07 21.88
C HIS A 178 -13.93 13.29 21.07
N PRO A 179 -14.81 14.19 20.60
CA PRO A 179 -14.43 15.28 19.70
C PRO A 179 -13.57 16.37 20.35
N ARG A 180 -13.50 16.39 21.68
CA ARG A 180 -12.70 17.37 22.44
C ARG A 180 -11.25 16.94 22.63
N LEU A 181 -10.90 15.69 22.30
CA LEU A 181 -9.52 15.24 22.37
C LEU A 181 -8.69 15.99 21.34
N PHE A 182 -7.54 16.50 21.78
CA PHE A 182 -6.54 17.15 20.94
C PHE A 182 -6.21 16.28 19.71
N LEU A 183 -6.08 14.97 19.92
CA LEU A 183 -5.81 13.97 18.88
C LEU A 183 -6.83 13.98 17.74
N SER A 184 -8.12 14.15 18.01
CA SER A 184 -9.15 14.17 16.96
C SER A 184 -9.03 15.38 16.03
N LYS A 185 -8.64 16.54 16.58
CA LYS A 185 -8.39 17.75 15.78
C LYS A 185 -7.14 17.60 14.94
N VAL A 186 -6.06 17.10 15.54
CA VAL A 186 -4.79 16.82 14.84
C VAL A 186 -5.03 15.82 13.72
N PHE A 187 -5.69 14.71 13.99
CA PHE A 187 -5.93 13.68 12.98
C PHE A 187 -6.78 14.19 11.81
N ALA A 188 -7.90 14.86 12.07
CA ALA A 188 -8.73 15.45 11.01
C ALA A 188 -7.96 16.49 10.17
N SER A 189 -7.05 17.25 10.80
CA SER A 189 -6.21 18.22 10.10
C SER A 189 -5.12 17.57 9.25
N VAL A 190 -4.48 16.50 9.74
CA VAL A 190 -3.51 15.70 8.99
C VAL A 190 -4.20 15.03 7.80
N ALA A 191 -5.40 14.47 8.00
CA ALA A 191 -6.19 13.90 6.93
C ALA A 191 -6.50 14.93 5.82
N ALA A 192 -7.01 16.11 6.19
CA ALA A 192 -7.30 17.16 5.21
C ALA A 192 -6.04 17.59 4.41
N GLY A 193 -4.89 17.72 5.09
CA GLY A 193 -3.63 18.01 4.43
C GLY A 193 -3.13 16.87 3.53
N PHE A 194 -3.30 15.61 3.93
CA PHE A 194 -3.01 14.46 3.07
C PHE A 194 -3.87 14.47 1.80
N GLY A 195 -5.15 14.83 1.91
CA GLY A 195 -6.01 15.01 0.74
C GLY A 195 -5.47 16.07 -0.23
N ILE A 196 -5.04 17.23 0.27
CA ILE A 196 -4.42 18.27 -0.57
C ILE A 196 -3.08 17.82 -1.16
N HIS A 197 -2.24 17.15 -0.37
CA HIS A 197 -0.99 16.58 -0.84
C HIS A 197 -1.22 15.66 -2.05
N GLN A 198 -2.19 14.74 -1.96
CA GLN A 198 -2.53 13.86 -3.07
C GLN A 198 -3.08 14.60 -4.29
N LEU A 199 -3.91 15.63 -4.08
CA LEU A 199 -4.42 16.45 -5.18
C LEU A 199 -3.28 17.16 -5.93
N VAL A 200 -2.29 17.68 -5.21
CA VAL A 200 -1.14 18.38 -5.80
C VAL A 200 -0.20 17.40 -6.50
N LEU A 201 0.07 16.24 -5.91
CA LEU A 201 0.84 15.17 -6.57
C LEU A 201 0.18 14.78 -7.89
N TYR A 202 -1.12 14.49 -7.87
CA TYR A 202 -1.84 14.09 -9.07
C TYR A 202 -1.92 15.22 -10.10
N GLY A 203 -2.29 16.43 -9.67
CA GLY A 203 -2.47 17.57 -10.56
C GLY A 203 -1.18 18.02 -11.25
N LEU A 204 -0.08 18.11 -10.51
CA LEU A 204 1.22 18.49 -11.09
C LEU A 204 1.92 17.31 -11.77
N GLY A 205 1.73 16.08 -11.29
CA GLY A 205 2.29 14.87 -11.90
C GLY A 205 1.70 14.54 -13.28
N GLN A 206 0.51 15.06 -13.60
CA GLN A 206 -0.07 14.93 -14.94
C GLN A 206 0.51 15.89 -15.98
N VAL A 207 1.33 16.85 -15.57
CA VAL A 207 1.98 17.76 -16.50
C VAL A 207 3.02 16.97 -17.30
N ARG A 208 2.86 16.93 -18.62
CA ARG A 208 3.77 16.22 -19.52
C ARG A 208 5.17 16.82 -19.45
N TYR A 209 6.20 15.97 -19.36
CA TYR A 209 7.60 16.40 -19.29
C TYR A 209 8.01 17.30 -20.46
N ASP A 210 7.46 17.11 -21.66
CA ASP A 210 7.75 17.97 -22.82
C ASP A 210 7.41 19.44 -22.57
N ALA A 211 6.33 19.70 -21.82
CA ALA A 211 5.92 21.05 -21.46
C ALA A 211 6.88 21.68 -20.44
N VAL A 212 7.53 20.87 -19.60
CA VAL A 212 8.44 21.33 -18.54
C VAL A 212 9.88 21.44 -19.06
N ASN A 213 10.27 20.56 -19.99
CA ASN A 213 11.56 20.58 -20.69
C ASN A 213 11.75 21.91 -21.46
N ALA A 214 10.66 22.49 -21.98
CA ALA A 214 10.67 23.81 -22.62
C ALA A 214 11.13 24.94 -21.69
N TYR A 215 11.05 24.75 -20.37
CA TYR A 215 11.53 25.67 -19.34
C TYR A 215 12.91 25.30 -18.77
N GLY A 216 13.61 24.33 -19.40
CA GLY A 216 14.95 23.92 -18.99
C GLY A 216 15.00 23.03 -17.74
N LEU A 217 13.87 22.46 -17.32
CA LEU A 217 13.83 21.54 -16.19
C LEU A 217 13.95 20.09 -16.67
N THR A 218 14.93 19.36 -16.14
CA THR A 218 15.05 17.91 -16.36
C THR A 218 13.92 17.14 -15.65
N PRO A 219 13.51 15.95 -16.13
CA PRO A 219 12.44 15.15 -15.50
C PRO A 219 12.63 14.92 -13.98
N GLY A 220 13.83 14.54 -13.53
CA GLY A 220 14.10 14.33 -12.11
C GLY A 220 14.00 15.62 -11.26
N ALA A 221 14.29 16.79 -11.84
CA ALA A 221 14.10 18.07 -11.17
C ALA A 221 12.61 18.43 -11.05
N TRP A 222 11.80 18.11 -12.08
CA TRP A 222 10.35 18.28 -12.03
C TRP A 222 9.72 17.38 -10.97
N ASP A 223 10.09 16.10 -10.91
CA ASP A 223 9.61 15.18 -9.88
C ASP A 223 9.92 15.70 -8.47
N GLY A 224 11.15 16.20 -8.26
CA GLY A 224 11.54 16.85 -7.01
C GLY A 224 10.66 18.05 -6.66
N VAL A 225 10.32 18.90 -7.63
CA VAL A 225 9.43 20.06 -7.45
C VAL A 225 7.99 19.62 -7.13
N VAL A 226 7.46 18.63 -7.85
CA VAL A 226 6.10 18.08 -7.63
C VAL A 226 5.98 17.54 -6.22
N VAL A 227 6.91 16.67 -5.82
CA VAL A 227 6.91 16.05 -4.48
C VAL A 227 7.07 17.10 -3.39
N SER A 228 8.02 18.04 -3.52
CA SER A 228 8.25 19.08 -2.52
C SER A 228 7.05 20.02 -2.37
N THR A 229 6.44 20.42 -3.48
CA THR A 229 5.24 21.28 -3.48
C THR A 229 4.06 20.56 -2.85
N ALA A 230 3.85 19.29 -3.18
CA ALA A 230 2.79 18.50 -2.58
C ALA A 230 2.99 18.34 -1.06
N ILE A 231 4.22 18.07 -0.59
CA ILE A 231 4.52 17.99 0.84
C ILE A 231 4.25 19.33 1.52
N ALA A 232 4.77 20.43 0.97
CA ALA A 232 4.61 21.77 1.54
C ALA A 232 3.14 22.17 1.66
N THR A 233 2.36 22.00 0.58
CA THR A 233 0.93 22.30 0.57
C THR A 233 0.13 21.41 1.53
N GLY A 234 0.48 20.13 1.66
CA GLY A 234 -0.10 19.22 2.63
C GLY A 234 0.14 19.68 4.07
N ILE A 235 1.39 19.97 4.44
CA ILE A 235 1.77 20.45 5.78
C ILE A 235 1.08 21.78 6.10
N ILE A 236 1.11 22.75 5.17
CA ILE A 236 0.46 24.05 5.35
C ILE A 236 -1.04 23.86 5.56
N THR A 237 -1.69 23.01 4.77
CA THR A 237 -3.12 22.72 4.93
C THR A 237 -3.40 22.07 6.27
N SER A 238 -2.59 21.10 6.73
CA SER A 238 -2.76 20.48 8.03
C SER A 238 -2.65 21.49 9.17
N LEU A 239 -1.60 22.31 9.19
CA LEU A 239 -1.40 23.33 10.22
C LEU A 239 -2.54 24.34 10.22
N ALA A 240 -2.93 24.83 9.04
CA ALA A 240 -3.99 25.82 8.91
C ALA A 240 -5.37 25.25 9.32
N THR A 241 -5.66 24.01 8.93
CA THR A 241 -6.89 23.28 9.34
C THR A 241 -6.92 23.10 10.86
N ALA A 242 -5.79 22.74 11.47
CA ALA A 242 -5.70 22.58 12.91
C ALA A 242 -5.97 23.91 13.63
N LEU A 243 -5.36 25.02 13.18
CA LEU A 243 -5.62 26.37 13.69
C LEU A 243 -7.10 26.80 13.50
N LEU A 244 -7.74 26.42 12.39
CA LEU A 244 -9.18 26.61 12.17
C LEU A 244 -10.02 25.85 13.22
N LEU A 245 -9.68 24.59 13.50
CA LEU A 245 -10.36 23.76 14.50
C LEU A 245 -10.10 24.21 15.96
N TRP A 246 -9.01 24.93 16.19
CA TRP A 246 -8.72 25.63 17.46
C TRP A 246 -9.26 27.06 17.51
N GLN A 247 -9.90 27.54 16.45
CA GLN A 247 -10.46 28.89 16.36
C GLN A 247 -9.41 30.01 16.55
N LYS A 248 -8.15 29.75 16.18
CA LYS A 248 -7.01 30.68 16.32
C LYS A 248 -6.70 31.46 15.04
N LEU A 249 -7.58 31.44 14.05
CA LEU A 249 -7.32 31.96 12.71
C LEU A 249 -8.10 33.26 12.44
N ASN A 250 -7.50 34.20 11.71
CA ASN A 250 -8.15 35.47 11.34
C ASN A 250 -9.29 35.23 10.32
N ARG A 251 -10.34 36.08 10.35
CA ARG A 251 -11.51 35.95 9.44
C ARG A 251 -11.19 35.72 7.95
N PRO A 252 -10.29 36.48 7.29
CA PRO A 252 -10.03 36.26 5.86
C PRO A 252 -9.33 34.91 5.61
N THR A 253 -8.36 34.56 6.45
CA THR A 253 -7.67 33.27 6.36
C THR A 253 -8.61 32.08 6.62
N GLN A 254 -9.69 32.28 7.39
CA GLN A 254 -10.64 31.20 7.64
C GLN A 254 -11.35 30.75 6.36
N ILE A 255 -11.72 31.67 5.47
CA ILE A 255 -12.44 31.32 4.23
C ILE A 255 -11.58 30.39 3.38
N LEU A 256 -10.31 30.77 3.15
CA LEU A 256 -9.39 29.98 2.34
C LEU A 256 -9.13 28.60 2.96
N VAL A 257 -8.90 28.54 4.27
CA VAL A 257 -8.65 27.27 4.96
C VAL A 257 -9.87 26.36 4.95
N ARG A 258 -11.09 26.90 5.05
CA ARG A 258 -12.33 26.13 4.94
C ARG A 258 -12.43 25.47 3.55
N ILE A 259 -12.15 26.24 2.49
CA ILE A 259 -12.14 25.72 1.12
C ILE A 259 -11.08 24.63 0.97
N MET A 260 -9.83 24.90 1.37
CA MET A 260 -8.73 23.92 1.29
C MET A 260 -9.03 22.65 2.08
N SER A 261 -9.58 22.77 3.29
CA SER A 261 -9.97 21.61 4.10
C SER A 261 -11.05 20.77 3.40
N SER A 262 -12.06 21.42 2.82
CA SER A 262 -13.13 20.73 2.09
C SER A 262 -12.65 20.07 0.80
N VAL A 263 -11.72 20.69 0.08
CA VAL A 263 -11.06 20.08 -1.09
C VAL A 263 -10.18 18.90 -0.66
N GLY A 264 -9.53 18.98 0.50
CA GLY A 264 -8.84 17.85 1.12
C GLY A 264 -9.80 16.68 1.34
N ILE A 265 -10.96 16.94 1.96
CA ILE A 265 -12.02 15.94 2.16
C ILE A 265 -12.53 15.36 0.83
N PHE A 266 -12.80 16.20 -0.17
CA PHE A 266 -13.17 15.75 -1.52
C PHE A 266 -12.19 14.69 -2.02
N THR A 267 -10.89 15.01 -1.94
CA THR A 267 -9.83 14.15 -2.47
C THR A 267 -9.73 12.85 -1.68
N LEU A 268 -9.87 12.88 -0.35
CA LEU A 268 -9.92 11.67 0.47
C LEU A 268 -11.11 10.79 0.15
N CYS A 269 -12.31 11.37 -0.01
CA CYS A 269 -13.50 10.64 -0.42
C CYS A 269 -13.30 10.04 -1.80
N TRP A 270 -12.79 10.82 -2.75
CA TRP A 270 -12.52 10.36 -4.11
C TRP A 270 -11.59 9.17 -4.09
N LEU A 271 -10.44 9.28 -3.43
CA LEU A 271 -9.48 8.18 -3.30
C LEU A 271 -10.09 6.95 -2.62
N SER A 272 -10.80 7.15 -1.51
CA SER A 272 -11.40 6.04 -0.75
C SER A 272 -12.47 5.30 -1.56
N PHE A 273 -13.36 6.04 -2.24
CA PHE A 273 -14.44 5.46 -3.03
C PHE A 273 -13.95 4.91 -4.36
N ASN A 274 -13.17 5.67 -5.11
CA ASN A 274 -12.63 5.24 -6.39
C ASN A 274 -11.85 3.92 -6.22
N TYR A 275 -10.96 3.85 -5.23
CA TYR A 275 -10.22 2.64 -4.92
C TYR A 275 -11.15 1.49 -4.46
N SER A 276 -11.97 1.70 -3.42
CA SER A 276 -12.78 0.60 -2.87
C SER A 276 -13.85 0.08 -3.84
N PHE A 277 -14.37 0.93 -4.74
CA PHE A 277 -15.47 0.60 -5.62
C PHE A 277 -15.02 -0.01 -6.95
N ILE A 278 -13.89 0.43 -7.51
CA ILE A 278 -13.27 -0.20 -8.68
C ILE A 278 -12.91 -1.66 -8.35
N PHE A 279 -12.24 -1.90 -7.21
CA PHE A 279 -11.89 -3.25 -6.77
C PHE A 279 -13.11 -4.07 -6.30
N GLY A 280 -14.10 -3.42 -5.70
CA GLY A 280 -15.36 -4.07 -5.34
C GLY A 280 -16.09 -4.65 -6.55
N LEU A 281 -16.12 -3.94 -7.67
CA LEU A 281 -16.79 -4.39 -8.90
C LEU A 281 -16.06 -5.53 -9.61
N ASP A 282 -14.74 -5.52 -9.58
CA ASP A 282 -13.92 -6.60 -10.14
C ASP A 282 -14.17 -7.94 -9.41
N THR A 283 -14.48 -7.85 -8.10
CA THR A 283 -14.85 -9.00 -7.26
C THR A 283 -16.21 -9.61 -7.62
N PHE A 284 -17.13 -8.83 -8.18
CA PHE A 284 -18.48 -9.31 -8.57
C PHE A 284 -18.57 -9.76 -10.03
N GLY A 285 -17.46 -9.80 -10.78
CA GLY A 285 -17.41 -10.37 -12.13
C GLY A 285 -18.23 -9.59 -13.16
N SER A 286 -18.49 -8.30 -12.94
CA SER A 286 -19.29 -7.47 -13.84
C SER A 286 -18.46 -6.96 -15.03
N PHE A 287 -18.50 -7.70 -16.15
CA PHE A 287 -17.90 -7.39 -17.46
C PHE A 287 -18.63 -6.28 -18.26
N LEU A 288 -18.81 -5.09 -17.68
CA LEU A 288 -19.37 -3.95 -18.42
C LEU A 288 -18.37 -2.79 -18.42
N PRO A 289 -18.42 -1.88 -19.42
CA PRO A 289 -17.61 -0.65 -19.44
C PRO A 289 -18.15 0.34 -18.40
N LEU A 290 -18.13 -0.07 -17.14
CA LEU A 290 -18.66 0.62 -15.97
C LEU A 290 -17.63 1.58 -15.38
N GLU A 291 -16.36 1.52 -15.78
CA GLU A 291 -15.30 2.34 -15.19
C GLU A 291 -15.64 3.84 -15.22
N SER A 292 -16.16 4.34 -16.35
CA SER A 292 -16.56 5.74 -16.52
C SER A 292 -17.77 6.13 -15.66
N ILE A 293 -18.74 5.24 -15.51
CA ILE A 293 -19.92 5.43 -14.66
C ILE A 293 -19.51 5.42 -13.18
N VAL A 294 -18.59 4.53 -12.82
CA VAL A 294 -18.09 4.36 -11.45
C VAL A 294 -17.22 5.54 -11.03
N THR A 295 -16.33 6.01 -11.91
CA THR A 295 -15.62 7.27 -11.69
C THR A 295 -16.60 8.43 -11.57
N GLY A 296 -17.61 8.52 -12.43
CA GLY A 296 -18.67 9.53 -12.34
C GLY A 296 -19.41 9.51 -10.99
N LEU A 297 -19.79 8.33 -10.50
CA LEU A 297 -20.45 8.14 -9.20
C LEU A 297 -19.52 8.48 -8.03
N ALA A 298 -18.27 8.02 -8.06
CA ALA A 298 -17.26 8.37 -7.05
C ALA A 298 -17.04 9.88 -6.99
N ALA A 299 -17.04 10.58 -8.13
CA ALA A 299 -16.93 12.04 -8.20
C ALA A 299 -18.15 12.68 -7.57
N ALA A 300 -19.36 12.28 -7.99
CA ALA A 300 -20.61 12.83 -7.48
C ALA A 300 -20.71 12.69 -5.95
N VAL A 301 -20.43 11.50 -5.42
CA VAL A 301 -20.42 11.24 -3.97
C VAL A 301 -19.36 12.10 -3.26
N SER A 302 -18.17 12.21 -3.83
CA SER A 302 -17.08 13.01 -3.25
C SER A 302 -17.42 14.50 -3.23
N VAL A 303 -18.07 15.02 -4.28
CA VAL A 303 -18.58 16.41 -4.32
C VAL A 303 -19.60 16.63 -3.21
N VAL A 304 -20.55 15.71 -3.00
CA VAL A 304 -21.54 15.80 -1.93
C VAL A 304 -20.86 15.91 -0.56
N PHE A 305 -19.85 15.08 -0.28
CA PHE A 305 -19.11 15.14 0.99
C PHE A 305 -18.25 16.40 1.12
N ALA A 306 -17.68 16.91 0.04
CA ALA A 306 -16.93 18.17 0.03
C ALA A 306 -17.82 19.38 0.34
N VAL A 307 -19.00 19.43 -0.28
CA VAL A 307 -20.02 20.46 -0.02
C VAL A 307 -20.51 20.36 1.42
N ALA A 308 -20.78 19.14 1.91
CA ALA A 308 -21.14 18.93 3.31
C ALA A 308 -20.03 19.42 4.26
N ALA A 309 -18.77 19.08 3.99
CA ALA A 309 -17.63 19.56 4.78
C ALA A 309 -17.53 21.08 4.78
N ALA A 310 -17.73 21.72 3.63
CA ALA A 310 -17.74 23.18 3.51
C ALA A 310 -18.86 23.82 4.34
N ILE A 311 -20.09 23.30 4.24
CA ILE A 311 -21.24 23.78 5.02
C ILE A 311 -20.98 23.62 6.52
N LEU A 312 -20.44 22.46 6.94
CA LEU A 312 -20.12 22.18 8.33
C LEU A 312 -19.09 23.18 8.86
N LEU A 313 -17.97 23.37 8.14
CA LEU A 313 -16.94 24.34 8.52
C LEU A 313 -17.43 25.79 8.47
N TRP A 314 -18.37 26.10 7.57
CA TRP A 314 -18.96 27.44 7.43
C TRP A 314 -19.87 27.79 8.59
N SER A 315 -20.73 26.86 9.01
CA SER A 315 -21.65 27.04 10.14
C SER A 315 -20.90 27.25 11.47
N HIS A 316 -19.69 26.70 11.58
CA HIS A 316 -18.72 26.97 12.66
C HIS A 316 -19.27 26.79 14.10
N THR A 317 -20.27 25.94 14.27
CA THR A 317 -20.80 25.53 15.58
C THR A 317 -20.04 24.34 16.15
N HIS A 318 -20.06 24.12 17.47
CA HIS A 318 -19.43 22.94 18.09
C HIS A 318 -19.92 21.61 17.49
N GLN A 319 -21.21 21.51 17.15
CA GLN A 319 -21.79 20.31 16.56
C GLN A 319 -21.36 20.12 15.11
N SER A 320 -21.20 21.20 14.35
CA SER A 320 -20.71 21.13 12.97
C SER A 320 -19.23 20.75 12.87
N LEU A 321 -18.38 21.32 13.73
CA LEU A 321 -16.96 20.96 13.83
C LEU A 321 -16.80 19.50 14.26
N LYS A 322 -17.65 19.02 15.17
CA LYS A 322 -17.71 17.61 15.56
C LYS A 322 -18.01 16.69 14.36
N LYS A 323 -19.02 17.02 13.55
CA LYS A 323 -19.36 16.26 12.34
C LYS A 323 -18.22 16.29 11.32
N PHE A 324 -17.61 17.46 11.10
CA PHE A 324 -16.46 17.60 10.22
C PHE A 324 -15.28 16.73 10.66
N MET A 325 -14.92 16.76 11.95
CA MET A 325 -13.83 15.92 12.49
C MET A 325 -14.15 14.44 12.33
N SER A 326 -15.38 14.01 12.61
CA SER A 326 -15.78 12.61 12.43
C SER A 326 -15.65 12.15 10.97
N LEU A 327 -16.07 13.00 10.04
CA LEU A 327 -16.00 12.75 8.60
C LEU A 327 -14.54 12.71 8.12
N GLY A 328 -13.75 13.73 8.47
CA GLY A 328 -12.34 13.84 8.10
C GLY A 328 -11.48 12.72 8.68
N SER A 329 -11.71 12.34 9.94
CA SER A 329 -11.05 11.19 10.54
C SER A 329 -11.44 9.88 9.87
N GLY A 330 -12.72 9.68 9.55
CA GLY A 330 -13.16 8.45 8.89
C GLY A 330 -12.51 8.25 7.53
N PHE A 331 -12.74 9.19 6.60
CA PHE A 331 -12.14 9.10 5.25
C PHE A 331 -10.61 9.20 5.29
N GLY A 332 -10.05 9.98 6.20
CA GLY A 332 -8.61 10.06 6.41
C GLY A 332 -8.00 8.72 6.79
N ALA A 333 -8.63 7.99 7.73
CA ALA A 333 -8.15 6.67 8.14
C ALA A 333 -8.28 5.63 7.02
N VAL A 334 -9.37 5.65 6.24
CA VAL A 334 -9.50 4.78 5.06
C VAL A 334 -8.36 5.07 4.08
N ALA A 335 -8.20 6.32 3.66
CA ALA A 335 -7.20 6.71 2.67
C ALA A 335 -5.77 6.40 3.14
N LEU A 336 -5.40 6.79 4.35
CA LEU A 336 -4.05 6.56 4.88
C LEU A 336 -3.74 5.07 5.04
N THR A 337 -4.70 4.27 5.53
CA THR A 337 -4.50 2.82 5.69
C THR A 337 -4.41 2.14 4.34
N SER A 338 -5.27 2.50 3.38
CA SER A 338 -5.21 1.95 2.02
C SER A 338 -3.87 2.26 1.35
N TYR A 339 -3.44 3.53 1.39
CA TYR A 339 -2.15 3.94 0.82
C TYR A 339 -0.98 3.21 1.47
N LEU A 340 -0.95 3.12 2.80
CA LEU A 340 0.10 2.40 3.53
C LEU A 340 0.15 0.93 3.09
N LEU A 341 -1.00 0.26 3.00
CA LEU A 341 -1.06 -1.15 2.61
C LEU A 341 -0.69 -1.37 1.15
N ILE A 342 -1.09 -0.48 0.23
CA ILE A 342 -0.67 -0.54 -1.18
C ILE A 342 0.85 -0.42 -1.29
N TYR A 343 1.44 0.62 -0.70
CA TYR A 343 2.89 0.81 -0.73
C TYR A 343 3.64 -0.34 -0.07
N LEU A 344 3.05 -0.94 0.97
CA LEU A 344 3.64 -2.10 1.63
C LEU A 344 3.52 -3.37 0.77
N LEU A 345 2.40 -3.60 0.08
CA LEU A 345 2.26 -4.73 -0.84
C LEU A 345 3.23 -4.61 -2.03
N LEU A 346 3.30 -3.42 -2.66
CA LEU A 346 4.25 -3.11 -3.73
C LEU A 346 5.69 -3.26 -3.25
N GLY A 347 6.04 -2.62 -2.13
CA GLY A 347 7.39 -2.64 -1.59
C GLY A 347 7.87 -4.02 -1.14
N LEU A 348 6.95 -4.90 -0.73
CA LEU A 348 7.27 -6.27 -0.32
C LEU A 348 7.21 -7.28 -1.48
N GLY A 349 6.76 -6.88 -2.68
CA GLY A 349 6.67 -7.76 -3.86
C GLY A 349 5.44 -8.67 -3.89
N TYR A 350 4.35 -8.26 -3.26
CA TYR A 350 3.06 -8.98 -3.30
C TYR A 350 2.10 -8.48 -4.38
N ALA A 351 2.42 -7.34 -4.99
CA ALA A 351 1.65 -6.68 -6.03
C ALA A 351 2.62 -6.04 -7.02
N ASP A 352 2.18 -5.93 -8.29
CA ASP A 352 2.95 -5.33 -9.38
C ASP A 352 2.39 -3.97 -9.85
#